data_AF-A0A1R4KDC3-F1
#
_entry.id   AF-A0A1R4KDC3-F1
#
_cell.length_a   1.000
_cell.length_b   1.000
_cell.length_c   1.000
_cell.angle_alpha   90.00
_cell.angle_beta   90.00
_cell.angle_gamma   90.00
#
_symmetry.space_group_name_H-M   'P 1'
#
loop_
_entity.id
_entity.type
_entity.pdbx_description
1 polymer ?
#
loop_
_entity_poly.entity_id
_entity_poly.type
_entity_poly.pdbx_seq_one_letter_code
_entity_poly.pdbx_strand_id
1 'polypeptide(L)'
;MAGLYSWWRPDRESPWRLTATVITRQAVGPIAALHDRTPLILPGALVRDWIDPAIHGDAALVDEVVAAAAPLARSLLSFPVAPLRGDGPALLRPLPDAAAGPDAAAGPDAAAGPETTGTGTPGRPATTGAP
;
A
#
# COMPACT_ATOMS: atom_id res chain seq x y z
N MET A 1 9.66 -9.94 1.87
CA MET A 1 8.67 -10.66 2.70
C MET A 1 9.35 -11.86 3.30
N ALA A 2 8.95 -12.27 4.50
CA ALA A 2 9.47 -13.48 5.14
C ALA A 2 8.90 -14.74 4.46
N GLY A 3 9.74 -15.76 4.34
CA GLY A 3 9.38 -17.01 3.70
C GLY A 3 10.28 -18.15 4.13
N LEU A 4 9.81 -19.37 3.89
CA LEU A 4 10.55 -20.62 4.10
C LEU A 4 10.72 -21.29 2.75
N TYR A 5 11.79 -22.06 2.58
CA TYR A 5 12.02 -22.84 1.38
C TYR A 5 12.44 -24.26 1.70
N SER A 6 12.24 -25.17 0.76
CA SER A 6 12.78 -26.52 0.84
C SER A 6 13.19 -27.04 -0.53
N TRP A 7 14.26 -27.82 -0.53
CA TRP A 7 14.63 -28.68 -1.64
C TRP A 7 13.94 -30.03 -1.46
N TRP A 8 13.26 -30.52 -2.50
CA TRP A 8 12.61 -31.82 -2.48
C TRP A 8 12.62 -32.46 -3.87
N ARG A 9 12.36 -33.77 -3.92
CA ARG A 9 12.10 -34.52 -5.16
C ARG A 9 11.12 -35.66 -4.84
N PRO A 10 10.19 -36.00 -5.75
CA PRO A 10 9.24 -37.10 -5.55
C PRO A 10 9.93 -38.45 -5.31
N ASP A 11 11.04 -38.71 -6.01
CA ASP A 11 11.81 -39.96 -6.00
C ASP A 11 13.30 -39.67 -6.32
N ARG A 12 14.14 -40.72 -6.36
CA ARG A 12 15.60 -40.57 -6.56
C ARG A 12 16.01 -40.19 -7.98
N GLU A 13 15.17 -40.47 -8.97
CA GLU A 13 15.43 -40.24 -10.40
C GLU A 13 14.96 -38.84 -10.83
N SER A 14 13.97 -38.29 -10.11
CA SER A 14 13.46 -36.94 -10.30
C SER A 14 14.51 -35.85 -10.00
N PRO A 15 14.54 -34.75 -10.78
CA PRO A 15 15.39 -33.60 -10.47
C PRO A 15 14.95 -32.94 -9.16
N TRP A 16 15.92 -32.35 -8.45
CA TRP A 16 15.63 -31.53 -7.27
C TRP A 16 14.79 -30.32 -7.63
N ARG A 17 13.80 -30.03 -6.78
CA ARG A 17 12.92 -28.87 -6.87
C ARG A 17 13.13 -27.99 -5.66
N LEU A 18 13.31 -26.70 -5.90
CA LEU A 18 13.25 -25.67 -4.87
C LEU A 18 11.84 -25.09 -4.86
N THR A 19 11.18 -25.16 -3.71
CA THR A 19 9.88 -24.51 -3.50
C THR A 19 9.95 -23.61 -2.27
N ALA A 20 9.16 -22.54 -2.28
CA ALA A 20 9.10 -21.59 -1.18
C ALA A 20 7.64 -21.30 -0.80
N THR A 21 7.43 -20.91 0.44
CA THR A 21 6.15 -20.44 0.97
C THR A 21 6.34 -19.08 1.63
N VAL A 22 5.31 -18.24 1.55
CA VAL A 22 5.30 -16.92 2.19
C VAL A 22 4.65 -17.06 3.56
N ILE A 23 5.32 -16.53 4.59
CA ILE A 23 4.76 -16.49 5.94
C ILE A 23 3.70 -15.37 5.99
N THR A 24 2.55 -15.68 6.56
CA THR A 24 1.44 -14.73 6.71
C THR A 24 1.15 -14.42 8.18
N ARG A 25 0.55 -13.26 8.43
CA ARG A 25 0.07 -12.81 9.75
C ARG A 25 -1.34 -12.22 9.61
N GLN A 26 -1.97 -11.93 10.74
CA GLN A 26 -3.24 -11.20 10.77
C GLN A 26 -3.06 -9.81 10.16
N ALA A 27 -4.00 -9.42 9.30
CA ALA A 27 -4.04 -8.08 8.72
C ALA A 27 -4.31 -7.03 9.81
N VAL A 28 -3.73 -5.85 9.64
CA VAL A 28 -3.89 -4.70 10.55
C VAL A 28 -3.92 -3.40 9.74
N GLY A 29 -4.51 -2.35 10.28
CA GLY A 29 -4.62 -1.08 9.58
C GLY A 29 -5.60 -1.13 8.40
N PRO A 30 -5.46 -0.23 7.40
CA PRO A 30 -6.43 -0.08 6.32
C PRO A 30 -6.66 -1.35 5.49
N ILE A 31 -5.61 -2.16 5.30
CA ILE A 31 -5.66 -3.36 4.47
C ILE A 31 -6.52 -4.49 5.07
N ALA A 32 -6.81 -4.45 6.37
CA ALA A 32 -7.66 -5.44 7.03
C ALA A 32 -9.10 -5.43 6.50
N ALA A 33 -9.53 -4.35 5.84
CA ALA A 33 -10.81 -4.27 5.15
C ALA A 33 -10.85 -5.11 3.85
N LEU A 34 -9.70 -5.44 3.26
CA LEU A 34 -9.63 -6.24 2.02
C LEU A 34 -9.51 -7.74 2.31
N HIS A 35 -8.79 -8.12 3.36
CA HIS A 35 -8.58 -9.52 3.74
C HIS A 35 -8.12 -9.62 5.20
N ASP A 36 -8.40 -10.74 5.87
CA ASP A 36 -7.97 -11.03 7.24
C ASP A 36 -6.46 -11.35 7.37
N ARG A 37 -5.73 -11.55 6.26
CA ARG A 37 -4.32 -11.97 6.26
C ARG A 37 -3.47 -11.06 5.39
N THR A 38 -2.25 -10.81 5.85
CA THR A 38 -1.20 -10.14 5.06
C THR A 38 0.09 -10.93 5.12
N PRO A 39 0.98 -10.82 4.11
CA PRO A 39 2.34 -11.30 4.23
C PRO A 39 3.05 -10.70 5.45
N LEU A 40 3.96 -11.46 6.06
CA LEU A 40 4.91 -10.95 7.04
C LEU A 40 5.98 -10.13 6.30
N ILE A 41 5.84 -8.80 6.34
CA ILE A 41 6.76 -7.89 5.65
C ILE A 41 8.03 -7.76 6.48
N LEU A 42 9.18 -8.12 5.89
CA LEU A 42 10.48 -7.94 6.51
C LEU A 42 10.94 -6.48 6.38
N PRO A 43 11.28 -5.81 7.50
CA PRO A 43 12.02 -4.56 7.46
C PRO A 43 13.38 -4.76 6.80
N GLY A 44 13.86 -3.76 6.06
CA GLY A 44 15.14 -3.86 5.34
C GLY A 44 16.33 -4.25 6.23
N ALA A 45 16.34 -3.79 7.48
CA ALA A 45 17.40 -4.11 8.44
C ALA A 45 17.47 -5.60 8.80
N LEU A 46 16.33 -6.31 8.83
CA LEU A 46 16.25 -7.72 9.23
C LEU A 46 16.36 -8.70 8.05
N VAL A 47 16.47 -8.20 6.82
CA VAL A 47 16.59 -9.08 5.64
C VAL A 47 17.85 -9.93 5.71
N ARG A 48 18.97 -9.36 6.17
CA ARG A 48 20.24 -10.10 6.27
C ARG A 48 20.14 -11.21 7.30
N ASP A 49 19.60 -10.90 8.47
CA ASP A 49 19.49 -11.86 9.56
C ASP A 49 18.50 -12.99 9.20
N TRP A 50 17.43 -12.67 8.46
CA TRP A 50 16.47 -13.67 7.99
C TRP A 50 17.05 -14.69 7.00
N ILE A 51 18.03 -14.30 6.17
CA ILE A 51 18.61 -15.17 5.14
C ILE A 51 19.93 -15.81 5.54
N ASP A 52 20.50 -15.43 6.69
CA ASP A 52 21.80 -15.92 7.14
C ASP A 52 21.68 -17.37 7.67
N PRO A 53 22.30 -18.37 7.01
CA PRO A 53 22.23 -19.76 7.46
C PRO A 53 22.99 -20.01 8.77
N ALA A 54 23.84 -19.08 9.23
CA ALA A 54 24.52 -19.16 10.51
C ALA A 54 23.62 -18.75 11.68
N ILE A 55 22.50 -18.07 11.41
CA ILE A 55 21.51 -17.69 12.42
C ILE A 55 20.48 -18.80 12.57
N HIS A 56 20.28 -19.26 13.80
CA HIS A 56 19.25 -20.25 14.09
C HIS A 56 17.86 -19.60 14.07
N GLY A 57 16.95 -20.14 13.27
CA GLY A 57 15.57 -19.66 13.19
C GLY A 57 14.73 -20.09 14.39
N ASP A 58 14.99 -19.48 15.55
CA ASP A 58 14.26 -19.73 16.80
C ASP A 58 13.06 -18.79 16.99
N ALA A 59 12.36 -18.98 18.11
CA ALA A 59 11.21 -18.15 18.46
C ALA A 59 11.58 -16.68 18.67
N ALA A 60 12.80 -16.38 19.16
CA ALA A 60 13.23 -15.01 19.43
C ALA A 60 13.39 -14.22 18.13
N LEU A 61 14.01 -14.82 17.11
CA LEU A 61 14.11 -14.22 15.77
C LEU A 61 12.72 -13.98 15.17
N VAL A 62 11.81 -14.95 15.29
CA VAL A 62 10.45 -14.82 14.77
C VAL A 62 9.69 -13.69 15.48
N ASP A 63 9.78 -13.60 16.81
CA ASP A 63 9.11 -12.56 17.59
C ASP A 63 9.65 -11.17 17.26
N GLU A 64 10.97 -11.02 17.10
CA GLU A 64 11.60 -9.78 16.65
C GLU A 64 11.06 -9.35 15.28
N VAL A 65 11.05 -10.27 14.31
CA VAL A 65 10.56 -10.00 12.97
C VAL A 65 9.07 -9.63 12.99
N VAL A 66 8.25 -10.32 13.78
CA VAL A 66 6.81 -10.02 13.91
C VAL A 66 6.58 -8.63 14.50
N ALA A 67 7.33 -8.27 15.54
CA ALA A 67 7.25 -6.96 16.16
C ALA A 67 7.66 -5.85 15.17
N ALA A 68 8.78 -6.03 14.47
CA ALA A 68 9.30 -5.07 13.52
C ALA A 68 8.44 -4.94 12.24
N ALA A 69 7.72 -5.99 11.85
CA ALA A 69 6.78 -6.00 10.72
C ALA A 69 5.46 -5.25 11.02
N ALA A 70 5.05 -5.15 12.29
CA ALA A 70 3.77 -4.55 12.68
C ALA A 70 3.56 -3.11 12.18
N PRO A 71 4.50 -2.15 12.33
CA PRO A 71 4.33 -0.81 11.78
C PRO A 71 4.24 -0.79 10.25
N LEU A 72 5.03 -1.62 9.55
CA LEU A 72 4.98 -1.73 8.09
C LEU A 72 3.64 -2.25 7.61
N ALA A 73 3.07 -3.23 8.31
CA ALA A 73 1.75 -3.76 7.98
C ALA A 73 0.65 -2.69 8.15
N ARG A 74 0.75 -1.83 9.17
CA ARG A 74 -0.20 -0.72 9.39
C ARG A 74 -0.09 0.38 8.34
N SER A 75 1.09 0.58 7.75
CA SER A 75 1.31 1.60 6.71
C SER A 75 0.93 1.14 5.31
N LEU A 76 0.41 -0.08 5.14
CA LEU A 76 -0.01 -0.56 3.83
C LEU A 76 -1.22 0.20 3.32
N LEU A 77 -1.10 0.66 2.08
CA LEU A 77 -2.17 1.27 1.30
C LEU A 77 -2.53 0.35 0.12
N SER A 78 -3.77 0.45 -0.32
CA SER A 78 -4.29 -0.29 -1.47
C SER A 78 -5.08 0.62 -2.37
N PHE A 79 -5.03 0.36 -3.67
CA PHE A 79 -5.87 1.00 -4.67
C PHE A 79 -6.39 -0.07 -5.64
N PRO A 80 -7.59 0.09 -6.20
CA PRO A 80 -8.12 -0.85 -7.17
C PRO A 80 -7.34 -0.76 -8.49
N VAL A 81 -7.16 -1.93 -9.12
CA VAL A 81 -6.52 -2.11 -10.43
C VAL A 81 -7.48 -2.81 -11.39
N ALA A 82 -7.27 -2.65 -12.69
CA ALA A 82 -8.05 -3.37 -13.70
C ALA A 82 -7.80 -4.90 -13.62
N PRO A 83 -8.80 -5.77 -13.84
CA PRO A 83 -8.69 -7.23 -13.73
C PRO A 83 -7.98 -7.85 -14.95
N LEU A 84 -6.80 -7.33 -15.28
CA LEU A 84 -5.96 -7.79 -16.38
C LEU A 84 -5.21 -9.07 -15.98
N ARG A 85 -4.83 -9.89 -16.97
CA ARG A 85 -4.02 -11.11 -16.80
C ARG A 85 -2.77 -11.02 -17.66
N GLY A 86 -1.73 -11.76 -17.30
CA GLY A 86 -0.43 -11.77 -17.98
C GLY A 86 0.58 -10.90 -17.26
N ASP A 87 1.50 -10.32 -18.02
CA ASP A 87 2.62 -9.50 -17.51
C ASP A 87 2.59 -8.08 -18.11
N GLY A 88 3.03 -7.10 -17.33
CA GLY A 88 3.23 -5.73 -17.80
C GLY A 88 2.86 -4.64 -16.79
N PRO A 89 3.34 -3.41 -16.98
CA PRO A 89 3.16 -2.31 -16.04
C PRO A 89 1.69 -1.88 -15.87
N ALA A 90 0.82 -2.27 -16.80
CA ALA A 90 -0.62 -1.99 -16.74
C ALA A 90 -1.32 -2.65 -15.55
N LEU A 91 -0.79 -3.77 -15.04
CA LEU A 91 -1.35 -4.53 -13.92
C LEU A 91 -1.30 -3.77 -12.59
N LEU A 92 -0.40 -2.78 -12.49
CA LEU A 92 -0.18 -1.97 -11.29
C LEU A 92 -0.75 -0.55 -11.44
N ARG A 93 -1.35 -0.21 -12.58
CA ARG A 93 -1.93 1.13 -12.78
C ARG A 93 -3.24 1.24 -11.97
N PRO A 94 -3.38 2.26 -11.11
CA PRO A 94 -4.65 2.53 -10.44
C PRO A 94 -5.77 2.77 -11.46
N LEU A 95 -7.00 2.39 -11.09
CA LEU A 95 -8.17 2.85 -11.84
C LEU A 95 -8.27 4.39 -11.79
N PRO A 96 -8.80 5.05 -12.83
CA PRO A 96 -8.87 6.52 -12.90
C PRO A 96 -9.48 7.16 -11.64
N ASP A 97 -10.53 6.57 -11.09
CA ASP A 97 -11.23 7.09 -9.91
C ASP A 97 -10.50 6.79 -8.58
N ALA A 98 -9.44 5.97 -8.61
CA ALA A 98 -8.58 5.70 -7.46
C ALA A 98 -7.37 6.65 -7.37
N ALA A 99 -7.01 7.32 -8.47
CA ALA A 99 -5.94 8.32 -8.49
C ALA A 99 -6.42 9.69 -7.96
N ALA A 100 -7.73 9.93 -7.94
CA ALA A 100 -8.35 11.04 -7.23
C ALA A 100 -8.53 10.63 -5.76
N GLY A 101 -7.58 10.98 -4.89
CA GLY A 101 -7.68 10.69 -3.46
C GLY A 101 -8.93 11.32 -2.79
N PRO A 102 -9.20 10.99 -1.51
CA PRO A 102 -10.34 11.52 -0.76
C PRO A 102 -10.31 13.06 -0.57
N ASP A 103 -9.23 13.73 -0.96
CA ASP A 103 -9.05 15.19 -0.88
C ASP A 103 -9.60 15.96 -2.11
N ALA A 104 -10.08 15.26 -3.14
CA ALA A 104 -10.66 15.90 -4.33
C ALA A 104 -12.17 16.20 -4.20
N ALA A 105 -12.83 15.70 -3.15
CA ALA A 105 -14.27 15.82 -2.95
C ALA A 105 -14.68 16.96 -1.98
N ALA A 106 -13.80 17.93 -1.74
CA ALA A 106 -14.12 19.14 -0.98
C ALA A 106 -14.24 20.37 -1.91
N GLY A 107 -15.37 20.47 -2.60
CA GLY A 107 -16.02 21.75 -2.94
C GLY A 107 -16.45 21.96 -4.41
N PRO A 108 -17.46 22.80 -4.69
CA PRO A 108 -18.34 23.50 -3.75
C PRO A 108 -19.76 22.90 -3.70
N ASP A 109 -20.35 22.94 -2.51
CA ASP A 109 -21.78 22.78 -2.30
C ASP A 109 -22.54 23.83 -3.13
N ALA A 110 -23.44 23.34 -3.98
CA ALA A 110 -24.33 24.14 -4.79
C ALA A 110 -25.43 24.74 -3.91
N ALA A 111 -25.13 25.88 -3.29
CA ALA A 111 -26.16 26.69 -2.64
C ALA A 111 -26.97 27.46 -3.70
N ALA A 112 -28.20 27.03 -3.90
CA ALA A 112 -29.22 27.72 -4.68
C ALA A 112 -29.85 28.89 -3.88
N GLY A 113 -29.68 30.12 -4.39
CA GLY A 113 -30.54 31.30 -4.20
C GLY A 113 -30.60 31.97 -2.81
N PRO A 114 -31.13 33.21 -2.69
CA PRO A 114 -31.96 33.91 -3.67
C PRO A 114 -31.39 35.26 -4.16
N GLU A 115 -31.98 35.71 -5.26
CA GLU A 115 -31.86 37.03 -5.85
C GLU A 115 -32.27 38.14 -4.87
N THR A 116 -31.43 39.18 -4.76
CA THR A 116 -31.89 40.51 -4.33
C THR A 116 -31.29 41.57 -5.25
N THR A 117 -32.18 42.23 -5.99
CA THR A 117 -31.93 43.43 -6.77
C THR A 117 -31.38 44.55 -5.88
N GLY A 118 -30.20 45.09 -6.22
CA GLY A 118 -29.59 46.22 -5.55
C GLY A 118 -28.78 47.06 -6.52
N THR A 119 -29.38 48.16 -6.98
CA THR A 119 -28.81 49.18 -7.86
C THR A 119 -27.60 49.87 -7.20
N GLY A 120 -26.44 49.85 -7.86
CA GLY A 120 -25.23 50.57 -7.42
C GLY A 120 -24.33 50.98 -8.59
N THR A 121 -24.27 52.30 -8.83
CA THR A 121 -23.50 53.05 -9.84
C THR A 121 -21.97 52.81 -9.80
N PRO A 122 -21.23 52.91 -10.94
CA PRO A 122 -19.82 52.52 -11.00
C PRO A 122 -18.87 53.63 -10.53
N GLY A 123 -17.83 53.24 -9.78
CA GLY A 123 -16.64 54.07 -9.51
C GLY A 123 -15.37 53.34 -9.93
N ARG A 124 -14.56 53.98 -10.77
CA ARG A 124 -13.23 53.55 -11.25
C ARG A 124 -12.20 54.64 -10.88
N PRO A 125 -10.90 54.42 -11.05
CA PRO A 125 -9.96 53.62 -10.25
C PRO A 125 -8.96 54.52 -9.47
N ALA A 126 -8.12 53.93 -8.62
CA ALA A 126 -6.84 54.54 -8.24
C ALA A 126 -5.71 53.51 -8.28
N THR A 127 -4.59 53.94 -8.84
CA THR A 127 -3.38 53.23 -9.24
C THR A 127 -2.29 53.27 -8.16
N THR A 128 -1.27 52.41 -8.36
CA THR A 128 0.12 52.52 -7.86
C THR A 128 0.33 52.06 -6.41
N GLY A 129 1.36 51.30 -6.03
CA GLY A 129 2.55 50.76 -6.69
C GLY A 129 3.42 50.14 -5.59
N ALA A 130 4.14 49.07 -5.92
CA ALA A 130 5.13 48.44 -5.05
C ALA A 130 6.42 49.29 -4.97
N PRO A 131 7.23 49.04 -3.94
CA PRO A 131 8.60 48.55 -4.18
C PRO A 131 8.76 47.07 -3.82
#